data_AF-A0A2V5NF78-F1
#
_entry.id   AF-A0A2V5NF78-F1
#
_cell.length_a   1.000
_cell.length_b   1.000
_cell.length_c   1.000
_cell.angle_alpha   90.00
_cell.angle_beta   90.00
_cell.angle_gamma   90.00
#
_symmetry.space_group_name_H-M   'P 1'
#
loop_
_entity.id
_entity.type
_entity.pdbx_description
1 polymer ?
#
loop_
_entity_poly.entity_id
_entity_poly.type
_entity_poly.pdbx_seq_one_letter_code
_entity_poly.pdbx_strand_id
1 'polypeptide(L)'
;MPSTSAPRATNAVLIARTGIGPRPSPKHERERAQHDSRALRALRRGGDRNAAHDHSSPRKEFSRRDRRHHSPLLVGIAFQCLHFTEEYVTRFYVRAPEFLGLVAWPSEFFVIFNLVWIALWLLAAVGVKRGMRTAFFPLWFFAIGMVGNALWHPLLSLATGGYFPGLFTSPFAGIIGVMLLSRLWKLTDPALEPNTAR
;
A
#
# COMPACT_ATOMS: atom_id res chain seq x y z
N MET A 1 54.00 37.53 43.04
CA MET A 1 55.03 37.98 42.07
C MET A 1 54.35 38.16 40.72
N PRO A 2 54.70 39.21 39.98
CA PRO A 2 53.78 39.98 39.14
C PRO A 2 53.99 39.76 37.63
N SER A 3 53.21 40.54 36.86
CA SER A 3 53.67 41.25 35.66
C SER A 3 53.37 40.56 34.32
N THR A 4 52.36 41.07 33.59
CA THR A 4 52.48 41.98 32.41
C THR A 4 52.59 41.21 31.09
N SER A 5 51.99 41.57 29.96
CA SER A 5 51.41 42.84 29.49
C SER A 5 50.73 42.60 28.15
N ALA A 6 49.65 43.34 27.89
CA ALA A 6 49.10 43.57 26.55
C ALA A 6 50.07 44.38 25.66
N PRO A 7 49.78 44.51 24.36
CA PRO A 7 49.32 45.82 23.86
C PRO A 7 48.13 45.69 22.87
N ARG A 8 47.07 46.50 22.91
CA ARG A 8 46.89 47.94 22.60
C ARG A 8 46.75 48.27 21.10
N ALA A 9 45.57 48.81 20.73
CA ALA A 9 45.30 49.95 19.83
C ALA A 9 44.14 49.65 18.85
N THR A 10 42.93 50.21 19.04
CA THR A 10 42.42 51.56 18.66
C THR A 10 42.14 51.71 17.16
N ASN A 11 40.86 51.93 16.81
CA ASN A 11 40.33 52.88 15.82
C ASN A 11 38.80 52.65 15.70
N ALA A 12 37.93 53.47 16.27
CA ALA A 12 37.51 54.79 15.78
C ALA A 12 36.93 54.74 14.35
N VAL A 13 35.62 54.50 14.22
CA VAL A 13 34.83 55.06 13.11
C VAL A 13 33.53 55.64 13.68
N LEU A 14 33.60 56.95 13.81
CA LEU A 14 32.56 57.93 14.07
C LEU A 14 31.54 57.90 12.91
N ILE A 15 30.31 57.43 13.13
CA ILE A 15 29.23 57.56 12.15
C ILE A 15 28.40 58.80 12.49
N ALA A 16 28.72 59.88 11.78
CA ALA A 16 27.88 61.04 11.62
C ALA A 16 26.58 60.65 10.90
N ARG A 17 25.42 60.92 11.51
CA ARG A 17 24.12 60.85 10.81
C ARG A 17 23.05 61.72 11.46
N THR A 18 23.26 63.02 11.47
CA THR A 18 22.17 64.01 11.61
C THR A 18 22.05 64.78 10.31
N GLY A 19 21.55 64.10 9.28
CA GLY A 19 21.18 64.69 8.00
C GLY A 19 19.70 65.06 8.01
N ILE A 20 19.38 66.27 8.43
CA ILE A 20 18.09 66.92 8.18
C ILE A 20 18.10 67.32 6.70
N GLY A 21 17.62 66.44 5.84
CA GLY A 21 17.32 66.76 4.43
C GLY A 21 15.92 67.36 4.29
N PRO A 22 15.68 68.23 3.30
CA PRO A 22 14.38 68.87 3.09
C PRO A 22 13.29 67.82 2.81
N ARG A 23 12.13 68.00 3.46
CA ARG A 23 10.95 67.13 3.27
C ARG A 23 10.55 67.11 1.78
N PRO A 24 10.38 65.94 1.17
CA PRO A 24 9.91 65.85 -0.21
C PRO A 24 8.49 66.41 -0.33
N SER A 25 8.23 67.11 -1.44
CA SER A 25 6.94 67.73 -1.75
C SER A 25 5.79 66.70 -1.79
N PRO A 26 4.58 67.02 -1.27
CA PRO A 26 3.44 66.10 -1.20
C PRO A 26 3.00 65.48 -2.54
N LYS A 27 3.39 66.09 -3.67
CA LYS A 27 3.09 65.56 -5.00
C LYS A 27 3.90 64.31 -5.34
N HIS A 28 5.18 64.25 -4.97
CA HIS A 28 6.04 63.09 -5.25
C HIS A 28 5.72 61.88 -4.37
N GLU A 29 5.14 62.11 -3.18
CA GLU A 29 4.72 61.04 -2.28
C GLU A 29 3.44 60.34 -2.79
N ARG A 30 2.52 61.11 -3.39
CA ARG A 30 1.31 60.58 -4.03
C ARG A 30 1.61 59.74 -5.28
N GLU A 31 2.59 60.16 -6.09
CA GLU A 31 2.99 59.42 -7.29
C GLU A 31 3.67 58.09 -6.93
N ARG A 32 4.52 58.07 -5.89
CA ARG A 32 5.14 56.82 -5.40
C ARG A 32 4.10 55.85 -4.82
N ALA A 33 3.16 56.36 -4.02
CA ALA A 33 2.07 55.53 -3.47
C ALA A 33 1.17 54.93 -4.57
N GLN A 34 0.92 55.65 -5.67
CA GLN A 34 0.18 55.12 -6.82
C GLN A 34 0.96 54.08 -7.62
N HIS A 35 2.28 54.23 -7.73
CA HIS A 35 3.13 53.27 -8.43
C HIS A 35 3.23 51.94 -7.65
N ASP A 36 3.39 52.01 -6.34
CA ASP A 36 3.44 50.82 -5.47
C ASP A 36 2.10 50.08 -5.42
N SER A 37 0.98 50.80 -5.41
CA SER A 37 -0.35 50.16 -5.41
C SER A 37 -0.72 49.56 -6.78
N ARG A 38 -0.12 50.02 -7.89
CA ARG A 38 -0.21 49.34 -9.20
C ARG A 38 0.66 48.08 -9.25
N ALA A 39 1.89 48.13 -8.71
CA ALA A 39 2.77 46.97 -8.61
C ALA A 39 2.18 45.86 -7.73
N LEU A 40 1.60 46.22 -6.58
CA LEU A 40 0.91 45.27 -5.69
C LEU A 40 -0.35 44.66 -6.33
N ARG A 41 -1.12 45.42 -7.13
CA ARG A 41 -2.26 44.87 -7.89
C ARG A 41 -1.81 43.94 -9.03
N ALA A 42 -0.67 44.21 -9.66
CA ALA A 42 -0.11 43.33 -10.68
C ALA A 42 0.38 42.00 -10.09
N LEU A 43 1.05 42.03 -8.93
CA LEU A 43 1.45 40.83 -8.19
C LEU A 43 0.24 40.00 -7.74
N ARG A 44 -0.83 40.65 -7.28
CA ARG A 44 -2.06 39.95 -6.86
C ARG A 44 -2.83 39.32 -8.03
N ARG A 45 -2.86 39.98 -9.20
CA ARG A 45 -3.46 39.41 -10.44
C ARG A 45 -2.62 38.32 -11.11
N GLY A 46 -1.30 38.28 -10.84
CA GLY A 46 -0.42 37.20 -11.27
C GLY A 46 -0.54 35.94 -10.41
N GLY A 47 -0.85 36.08 -9.12
CA GLY A 47 -1.02 34.96 -8.19
C GLY A 47 -2.27 34.11 -8.43
N ASP A 48 -3.38 34.72 -8.87
CA ASP A 48 -4.66 34.00 -9.04
C ASP A 48 -4.78 33.17 -10.32
N ARG A 49 -3.92 33.41 -11.34
CA ARG A 49 -3.97 32.63 -12.59
C ARG A 49 -3.26 31.28 -12.52
N ASN A 50 -2.40 31.08 -11.53
CA ASN A 50 -1.73 29.79 -11.30
C ASN A 50 -2.45 28.91 -10.26
N ALA A 51 -3.54 29.39 -9.64
CA ALA A 51 -4.31 28.63 -8.65
C ALA A 51 -5.36 27.67 -9.27
N ALA A 52 -5.50 27.65 -10.61
CA ALA A 52 -6.43 26.80 -11.33
C ALA A 52 -5.76 25.62 -12.08
N HIS A 53 -4.48 25.34 -11.83
CA HIS A 53 -3.85 24.08 -12.22
C HIS A 53 -4.08 23.04 -11.12
N ASP A 54 -5.19 22.33 -11.27
CA ASP A 54 -5.46 20.94 -10.84
C ASP A 54 -4.41 20.32 -9.90
N HIS A 55 -4.40 20.75 -8.64
CA HIS A 55 -3.85 19.96 -7.55
C HIS A 55 -4.91 18.94 -7.12
N SER A 56 -5.14 17.95 -7.97
CA SER A 56 -5.53 16.62 -7.52
C SER A 56 -4.46 16.15 -6.54
N SER A 57 -4.65 16.48 -5.26
CA SER A 57 -3.62 16.34 -4.23
C SER A 57 -3.04 14.92 -4.24
N PRO A 58 -1.70 14.74 -4.27
CA PRO A 58 -1.05 13.42 -4.22
C PRO A 58 -1.56 12.56 -3.05
N ARG A 59 -2.01 13.21 -1.98
CA ARG A 59 -2.59 12.59 -0.78
C ARG A 59 -3.91 11.85 -1.04
N LYS A 60 -4.79 12.38 -1.92
CA LYS A 60 -6.05 11.73 -2.29
C LYS A 60 -5.83 10.58 -3.27
N GLU A 61 -4.84 10.71 -4.14
CA GLU A 61 -4.49 9.67 -5.12
C GLU A 61 -3.72 8.51 -4.46
N PHE A 62 -2.82 8.80 -3.51
CA PHE A 62 -2.18 7.81 -2.64
C PHE A 62 -3.19 7.06 -1.78
N SER A 63 -4.16 7.76 -1.16
CA SER A 63 -5.24 7.13 -0.37
C SER A 63 -6.22 6.28 -1.20
N ARG A 64 -6.36 6.55 -2.50
CA ARG A 64 -7.14 5.71 -3.45
C ARG A 64 -6.34 4.52 -3.98
N ARG A 65 -5.02 4.62 -4.07
CA ARG A 65 -4.13 3.47 -4.34
C ARG A 65 -4.07 2.53 -3.15
N ASP A 66 -3.85 3.03 -1.93
CA ASP A 66 -3.70 2.18 -0.73
C ASP A 66 -4.93 1.31 -0.42
N ARG A 67 -6.13 1.85 -0.57
CA ARG A 67 -7.40 1.09 -0.36
C ARG A 67 -7.61 -0.08 -1.33
N ARG A 68 -6.86 -0.14 -2.45
CA ARG A 68 -6.92 -1.23 -3.45
C ARG A 68 -5.99 -2.41 -3.16
N HIS A 69 -5.20 -2.37 -2.08
CA HIS A 69 -4.18 -3.39 -1.82
C HIS A 69 -4.70 -4.60 -1.04
N HIS A 70 -5.80 -4.47 -0.27
CA HIS A 70 -6.32 -5.54 0.59
C HIS A 70 -7.58 -6.25 0.06
N SER A 71 -8.20 -5.72 -1.01
CA SER A 71 -9.38 -6.34 -1.60
C SER A 71 -9.15 -7.76 -2.16
N PRO A 72 -8.04 -8.11 -2.83
CA PRO A 72 -7.93 -9.43 -3.44
C PRO A 72 -7.73 -10.54 -2.41
N LEU A 73 -7.16 -10.24 -1.24
CA LEU A 73 -6.97 -11.24 -0.19
C LEU A 73 -8.30 -11.63 0.45
N LEU A 74 -9.13 -10.64 0.79
CA LEU A 74 -10.46 -10.89 1.33
C LEU A 74 -11.37 -11.55 0.29
N VAL A 75 -11.28 -11.13 -0.98
CA VAL A 75 -11.98 -11.79 -2.09
C VAL A 75 -11.53 -13.24 -2.23
N GLY A 76 -10.21 -13.50 -2.15
CA GLY A 76 -9.67 -14.85 -2.17
C GLY A 76 -10.23 -15.69 -1.02
N ILE A 77 -10.18 -15.20 0.22
CA ILE A 77 -10.70 -15.93 1.38
C ILE A 77 -12.21 -16.22 1.23
N ALA A 78 -12.99 -15.23 0.77
CA ALA A 78 -14.41 -15.44 0.49
C ALA A 78 -14.63 -16.52 -0.59
N PHE A 79 -13.80 -16.51 -1.63
CA PHE A 79 -13.87 -17.53 -2.67
C PHE A 79 -13.44 -18.92 -2.18
N GLN A 80 -12.48 -18.98 -1.26
CA GLN A 80 -12.08 -20.21 -0.60
C GLN A 80 -13.23 -20.79 0.24
N CYS A 81 -14.03 -19.95 0.91
CA CYS A 81 -15.23 -20.40 1.59
C CYS A 81 -16.25 -21.00 0.62
N LEU A 82 -16.45 -20.38 -0.56
CA LEU A 82 -17.33 -20.91 -1.60
C LEU A 82 -16.82 -22.25 -2.15
N HIS A 83 -15.52 -22.35 -2.40
CA HIS A 83 -14.87 -23.56 -2.88
C HIS A 83 -15.00 -24.70 -1.87
N PHE A 84 -14.67 -24.44 -0.60
CA PHE A 84 -14.88 -25.37 0.51
C PHE A 84 -16.36 -25.80 0.64
N THR A 85 -17.30 -24.88 0.43
CA THR A 85 -18.73 -25.19 0.48
C THR A 85 -19.13 -26.17 -0.62
N GLU A 86 -18.67 -25.94 -1.86
CA GLU A 86 -18.89 -26.87 -2.96
C GLU A 86 -18.32 -28.25 -2.63
N GLU A 87 -17.05 -28.32 -2.21
CA GLU A 87 -16.38 -29.56 -1.84
C GLU A 87 -17.10 -30.32 -0.72
N TYR A 88 -17.61 -29.61 0.30
CA TYR A 88 -18.35 -30.19 1.39
C TYR A 88 -19.69 -30.78 0.93
N VAL A 89 -20.49 -29.99 0.20
CA VAL A 89 -21.81 -30.41 -0.31
C VAL A 89 -21.69 -31.58 -1.30
N THR A 90 -20.64 -31.59 -2.10
CA THR A 90 -20.38 -32.63 -3.10
C THR A 90 -19.54 -33.80 -2.57
N ARG A 91 -19.22 -33.80 -1.27
CA ARG A 91 -18.52 -34.87 -0.55
C ARG A 91 -17.11 -35.17 -1.06
N PHE A 92 -16.32 -34.13 -1.35
CA PHE A 92 -14.90 -34.25 -1.70
C PHE A 92 -14.12 -35.11 -0.69
N TYR A 93 -14.39 -34.94 0.60
CA TYR A 93 -13.76 -35.68 1.70
C TYR A 93 -13.99 -37.21 1.67
N VAL A 94 -14.93 -37.67 0.85
CA VAL A 94 -15.15 -39.09 0.56
C VAL A 94 -14.54 -39.45 -0.79
N ARG A 95 -14.94 -38.72 -1.84
CA ARG A 95 -14.61 -39.06 -3.23
C ARG A 95 -13.13 -38.93 -3.56
N ALA A 96 -12.43 -37.95 -3.00
CA ALA A 96 -11.01 -37.75 -3.28
C ALA A 96 -10.11 -38.81 -2.63
N PRO A 97 -10.27 -39.14 -1.33
CA PRO A 97 -9.56 -40.27 -0.75
C PRO A 97 -9.87 -41.59 -1.46
N GLU A 98 -11.14 -41.88 -1.74
CA GLU A 98 -11.53 -43.12 -2.44
C GLU A 98 -10.91 -43.23 -3.83
N PHE A 99 -10.85 -42.12 -4.59
CA PHE A 99 -10.18 -42.08 -5.88
C PHE A 99 -8.68 -42.43 -5.79
N LEU A 100 -8.03 -42.05 -4.69
CA LEU A 100 -6.63 -42.37 -4.41
C LEU A 100 -6.42 -43.75 -3.78
N GLY A 101 -7.48 -44.53 -3.57
CA GLY A 101 -7.43 -45.82 -2.86
C GLY A 101 -7.22 -45.67 -1.35
N LEU A 102 -7.53 -44.49 -0.79
CA LEU A 102 -7.42 -44.17 0.63
C LEU A 102 -8.78 -44.26 1.32
N VAL A 103 -8.75 -44.31 2.66
CA VAL A 103 -9.95 -44.28 3.49
C VAL A 103 -10.57 -42.88 3.48
N ALA A 104 -11.88 -42.81 3.31
CA ALA A 104 -12.64 -41.57 3.39
C ALA A 104 -12.35 -40.82 4.70
N TRP A 105 -12.23 -39.51 4.61
CA TRP A 105 -12.00 -38.68 5.79
C TRP A 105 -13.31 -38.45 6.55
N PRO A 106 -13.29 -38.40 7.89
CA PRO A 106 -14.43 -37.91 8.65
C PRO A 106 -14.79 -36.48 8.23
N SER A 107 -16.08 -36.19 8.16
CA SER A 107 -16.56 -34.87 7.73
C SER A 107 -16.08 -33.76 8.68
N GLU A 108 -16.00 -34.08 9.97
CA GLU A 108 -15.54 -33.22 11.05
C GLU A 108 -14.07 -32.86 10.85
N PHE A 109 -13.23 -33.83 10.48
CA PHE A 109 -11.83 -33.59 10.17
C PHE A 109 -11.69 -32.62 8.99
N PHE A 110 -12.43 -32.87 7.90
CA PHE A 110 -12.39 -32.01 6.72
C PHE A 110 -12.83 -30.56 7.02
N VAL A 111 -13.90 -30.40 7.79
CA VAL A 111 -14.42 -29.08 8.20
C VAL A 111 -13.43 -28.37 9.12
N ILE A 112 -12.96 -29.02 10.18
CA ILE A 112 -12.01 -28.43 11.14
C ILE A 112 -10.72 -28.02 10.42
N PHE A 113 -10.19 -28.88 9.57
CA PHE A 113 -8.98 -28.60 8.79
C PHE A 113 -9.14 -27.32 7.94
N ASN A 114 -10.23 -27.21 7.18
CA ASN A 114 -10.49 -26.04 6.35
C ASN A 114 -10.72 -24.76 7.17
N LEU A 115 -11.50 -24.84 8.27
CA LEU A 115 -11.77 -23.68 9.12
C LEU A 115 -10.52 -23.18 9.83
N VAL A 116 -9.62 -24.07 10.26
CA VAL A 116 -8.33 -23.69 10.84
C VAL A 116 -7.50 -22.91 9.83
N TRP A 117 -7.40 -23.39 8.59
CA TRP A 117 -6.68 -22.67 7.54
C TRP A 117 -7.31 -21.32 7.19
N ILE A 118 -8.63 -21.25 7.07
CA ILE A 118 -9.36 -19.99 6.84
C ILE A 118 -9.07 -18.99 7.98
N ALA A 119 -9.09 -19.45 9.23
CA ALA A 119 -8.74 -18.61 10.38
C ALA A 119 -7.28 -18.12 10.31
N LEU A 120 -6.33 -19.01 9.96
CA LEU A 120 -4.92 -18.63 9.78
C LEU A 120 -4.74 -17.58 8.67
N TRP A 121 -5.44 -17.71 7.54
CA TRP A 121 -5.38 -16.74 6.44
C TRP A 121 -6.02 -15.39 6.81
N LEU A 122 -7.10 -15.40 7.60
CA LEU A 122 -7.68 -14.17 8.16
C LEU A 122 -6.71 -13.48 9.13
N LEU A 123 -6.08 -14.24 10.03
CA LEU A 123 -5.06 -13.70 10.94
C LEU A 123 -3.86 -13.17 10.17
N ALA A 124 -3.44 -13.85 9.10
CA ALA A 124 -2.38 -13.39 8.22
C ALA A 124 -2.74 -12.09 7.48
N ALA A 125 -4.00 -11.95 7.03
CA ALA A 125 -4.49 -10.71 6.45
C ALA A 125 -4.38 -9.53 7.43
N VAL A 126 -4.66 -9.76 8.72
CA VAL A 126 -4.46 -8.77 9.77
C VAL A 126 -2.97 -8.53 10.06
N GLY A 127 -2.15 -9.59 10.07
CA GLY A 127 -0.71 -9.51 10.30
C GLY A 127 0.02 -8.68 9.23
N VAL A 128 -0.34 -8.84 7.95
CA VAL A 128 0.20 -8.01 6.86
C VAL A 128 -0.17 -6.54 7.04
N LYS A 129 -1.40 -6.22 7.48
CA LYS A 129 -1.80 -4.84 7.81
C LYS A 129 -0.98 -4.24 8.95
N ARG A 130 -0.47 -5.08 9.85
CA ARG A 130 0.42 -4.70 10.96
C ARG A 130 1.91 -4.73 10.60
N GLY A 131 2.26 -4.99 9.32
CA GLY A 131 3.65 -5.07 8.87
C GLY A 131 4.40 -6.33 9.30
N MET A 132 3.70 -7.37 9.76
CA MET A 132 4.34 -8.61 10.23
C MET A 132 4.82 -9.46 9.04
N ARG A 133 6.14 -9.60 8.87
CA ARG A 133 6.73 -10.41 7.78
C ARG A 133 6.33 -11.89 7.84
N THR A 134 6.16 -12.45 9.04
CA THR A 134 5.73 -13.85 9.22
C THR A 134 4.33 -14.12 8.68
N ALA A 135 3.49 -13.09 8.53
CA ALA A 135 2.16 -13.24 7.96
C ALA A 135 2.18 -13.57 6.45
N PHE A 136 3.29 -13.36 5.75
CA PHE A 136 3.40 -13.77 4.35
C PHE A 136 3.43 -15.30 4.18
N PHE A 137 3.96 -16.05 5.14
CA PHE A 137 4.03 -17.52 5.05
C PHE A 137 2.66 -18.19 4.81
N PRO A 138 1.64 -18.00 5.67
CA PRO A 138 0.32 -18.59 5.43
C PRO A 138 -0.35 -18.04 4.17
N LEU A 139 -0.04 -16.81 3.74
CA LEU A 139 -0.57 -16.26 2.48
C LEU A 139 0.05 -16.87 1.22
N TRP A 140 1.35 -17.20 1.27
CA TRP A 140 1.98 -17.98 0.22
C TRP A 140 1.33 -19.35 0.10
N PHE A 141 1.14 -20.03 1.23
CA PHE A 141 0.45 -21.31 1.26
C PHE A 141 -0.98 -21.20 0.71
N PHE A 142 -1.71 -20.15 1.07
CA PHE A 142 -3.03 -19.88 0.54
C PHE A 142 -3.03 -19.77 -0.99
N ALA A 143 -2.18 -18.89 -1.52
CA ALA A 143 -2.16 -18.59 -2.94
C ALA A 143 -1.71 -19.80 -3.79
N ILE A 144 -0.72 -20.57 -3.30
CA ILE A 144 -0.30 -21.84 -3.92
C ILE A 144 -1.44 -22.87 -3.87
N GLY A 145 -2.11 -23.01 -2.72
CA GLY A 145 -3.23 -23.94 -2.55
C GLY A 145 -4.37 -23.66 -3.53
N MET A 146 -4.74 -22.39 -3.73
CA MET A 146 -5.76 -22.01 -4.71
C MET A 146 -5.40 -22.42 -6.14
N VAL A 147 -4.13 -22.24 -6.53
CA VAL A 147 -3.65 -22.65 -7.85
C VAL A 147 -3.58 -24.18 -7.96
N GLY A 148 -3.12 -24.85 -6.91
CA GLY A 148 -3.11 -26.31 -6.82
C GLY A 148 -4.49 -26.90 -7.03
N ASN A 149 -5.51 -26.38 -6.34
CA ASN A 149 -6.89 -26.82 -6.51
C ASN A 149 -7.39 -26.58 -7.94
N ALA A 150 -7.10 -25.41 -8.52
CA ALA A 150 -7.48 -25.09 -9.90
C ALA A 150 -6.93 -26.06 -10.94
N LEU A 151 -5.79 -26.71 -10.65
CA LEU A 151 -5.23 -27.76 -11.50
C LEU A 151 -5.79 -29.14 -11.13
N TRP A 152 -5.91 -29.43 -9.85
CA TRP A 152 -6.28 -30.74 -9.32
C TRP A 152 -7.70 -31.15 -9.70
N HIS A 153 -8.70 -30.27 -9.52
CA HIS A 153 -10.10 -30.65 -9.79
C HIS A 153 -10.40 -30.93 -11.26
N PRO A 154 -9.91 -30.14 -12.24
CA PRO A 154 -10.03 -30.51 -13.65
C PRO A 154 -9.37 -31.83 -13.99
N LEU A 155 -8.17 -32.11 -13.44
CA LEU A 155 -7.50 -33.39 -13.66
C LEU A 155 -8.30 -34.57 -13.11
N LEU A 156 -8.86 -34.43 -11.90
CA LEU A 156 -9.72 -35.46 -11.31
C LEU A 156 -11.03 -35.64 -12.07
N SER A 157 -11.63 -34.56 -12.56
CA SER A 157 -12.83 -34.62 -13.40
C SER A 157 -12.57 -35.35 -14.72
N LEU A 158 -11.44 -35.05 -15.37
CA LEU A 158 -11.02 -35.77 -16.58
C LEU A 158 -10.76 -37.24 -16.30
N ALA A 159 -10.07 -37.57 -15.21
CA ALA A 159 -9.74 -38.95 -14.85
C ALA A 159 -10.97 -39.78 -14.45
N THR A 160 -11.99 -39.15 -13.88
CA THR A 160 -13.26 -39.82 -13.49
C THR A 160 -14.31 -39.82 -14.60
N GLY A 161 -14.08 -39.12 -15.71
CA GLY A 161 -15.01 -39.01 -16.84
C GLY A 161 -16.32 -38.27 -16.50
N GLY A 162 -16.32 -37.47 -15.44
CA GLY A 162 -17.52 -36.85 -14.91
C GLY A 162 -17.22 -35.67 -13.99
N TYR A 163 -18.27 -35.12 -13.38
CA TYR A 163 -18.12 -34.01 -12.45
C TYR A 163 -17.41 -34.46 -11.17
N PHE A 164 -16.30 -33.81 -10.84
CA PHE A 164 -15.59 -34.02 -9.60
C PHE A 164 -15.84 -32.85 -8.61
N PRO A 165 -16.06 -33.12 -7.31
CA PRO A 165 -16.24 -32.10 -6.28
C PRO A 165 -15.21 -30.97 -6.39
N GLY A 166 -15.67 -29.71 -6.43
CA GLY A 166 -14.80 -28.53 -6.50
C GLY A 166 -14.46 -28.05 -7.92
N LEU A 167 -14.87 -28.77 -8.97
CA LEU A 167 -14.58 -28.41 -10.37
C LEU A 167 -15.18 -27.06 -10.79
N PHE A 168 -16.34 -26.69 -10.27
CA PHE A 168 -17.00 -25.46 -10.72
C PHE A 168 -16.31 -24.21 -10.17
N THR A 169 -15.97 -24.21 -8.88
CA THR A 169 -15.29 -23.08 -8.24
C THR A 169 -13.80 -23.04 -8.51
N SER A 170 -13.11 -24.18 -8.69
CA SER A 170 -11.64 -24.20 -8.73
C SER A 170 -10.98 -23.34 -9.83
N PRO A 171 -11.53 -23.16 -11.06
CA PRO A 171 -10.89 -22.31 -12.05
C PRO A 171 -10.84 -20.84 -11.63
N PHE A 172 -11.92 -20.36 -11.01
CA PHE A 172 -12.01 -19.01 -10.46
C PHE A 172 -11.07 -18.84 -9.25
N ALA A 173 -10.99 -19.87 -8.40
CA ALA A 173 -10.01 -19.90 -7.32
C ALA A 173 -8.58 -19.78 -7.87
N GLY A 174 -8.27 -20.50 -8.97
CA GLY A 174 -6.97 -20.41 -9.65
C GLY A 174 -6.64 -19.02 -10.16
N ILE A 175 -7.58 -18.34 -10.81
CA ILE A 175 -7.38 -16.97 -11.30
C ILE A 175 -7.03 -16.05 -10.12
N ILE A 176 -7.77 -16.13 -9.02
CA ILE A 176 -7.51 -15.33 -7.81
C ILE A 176 -6.15 -15.72 -7.20
N GLY A 177 -5.83 -17.02 -7.16
CA GLY A 177 -4.55 -17.55 -6.69
C GLY A 177 -3.37 -16.97 -7.46
N VAL A 178 -3.41 -16.97 -8.80
CA VAL A 178 -2.37 -16.39 -9.67
C VAL A 178 -2.23 -14.88 -9.42
N MET A 179 -3.35 -14.16 -9.27
CA MET A 179 -3.32 -12.74 -8.93
C MET A 179 -2.68 -12.49 -7.56
N LEU A 180 -2.97 -13.33 -6.56
CA LEU A 180 -2.38 -13.25 -5.23
C LEU A 180 -0.89 -13.60 -5.24
N LEU A 181 -0.47 -14.67 -5.91
CA LEU A 181 0.94 -15.04 -6.08
C LEU A 181 1.73 -13.89 -6.71
N SER A 182 1.20 -13.31 -7.80
CA SER A 182 1.84 -12.18 -8.49
C SER A 182 2.02 -10.97 -7.58
N ARG A 183 1.10 -10.75 -6.63
CA ARG A 183 1.19 -9.67 -5.64
C ARG A 183 2.17 -10.00 -4.52
N LEU A 184 2.09 -11.22 -3.98
CA LEU A 184 2.99 -11.68 -2.92
C LEU A 184 4.44 -11.62 -3.40
N TRP A 185 4.72 -12.05 -4.63
CA TRP A 185 6.05 -11.98 -5.24
C TRP A 185 6.62 -10.55 -5.21
N LYS A 186 5.80 -9.55 -5.56
CA LYS A 186 6.19 -8.13 -5.53
C LYS A 186 6.37 -7.59 -4.11
N LEU A 187 5.62 -8.10 -3.14
CA LEU A 187 5.68 -7.63 -1.75
C LEU A 187 6.82 -8.26 -0.95
N THR A 188 7.31 -9.41 -1.39
CA THR A 188 8.41 -10.12 -0.73
C THR A 188 9.71 -10.06 -1.51
N ASP A 189 9.77 -9.32 -2.63
CA ASP A 189 10.99 -9.16 -3.41
C ASP A 189 12.04 -8.38 -2.59
N PRO A 190 13.16 -9.01 -2.21
CA PRO A 190 14.21 -8.35 -1.43
C PRO A 190 14.90 -7.23 -2.22
N ALA A 191 14.78 -7.19 -3.55
CA ALA A 191 15.37 -6.15 -4.40
C ALA A 191 14.72 -4.76 -4.22
N LEU A 192 13.58 -4.68 -3.52
CA LEU A 192 12.89 -3.43 -3.20
C LEU A 192 13.28 -2.82 -1.84
N GLU A 193 14.19 -3.44 -1.10
CA GLU A 193 14.81 -2.82 0.08
C GLU A 193 15.67 -1.63 -0.40
N PRO A 194 15.31 -0.37 -0.07
CA PRO A 194 16.17 0.75 -0.40
C PRO A 194 17.50 0.55 0.32
N ASN A 195 18.58 0.57 -0.45
CA ASN A 195 19.97 0.52 0.00
C ASN A 195 20.22 1.66 1.02
N THR A 196 19.86 1.43 2.28
CA THR A 196 19.93 2.39 3.40
C THR A 196 20.77 1.80 4.53
N ALA A 197 21.81 1.06 4.15
CA ALA A 197 22.90 0.67 5.04
C ALA A 197 24.14 0.29 4.23
N ARG A 198 24.85 1.28 3.69
CA ARG A 198 26.31 1.27 3.52
C ARG A 198 26.86 2.66 3.69
#